data_AF-Q7VMP7-F1
#
_entry.id   AF-Q7VMP7-F1
#
_cell.length_a   1.000
_cell.length_b   1.000
_cell.length_c   1.000
_cell.angle_alpha   90.00
_cell.angle_beta   90.00
_cell.angle_gamma   90.00
#
_symmetry.space_group_name_H-M   'P 1'
#
loop_
_entity.id
_entity.type
_entity.pdbx_description
1 polymer ?
#
loop_
_entity_poly.entity_id
_entity_poly.type
_entity_poly.pdbx_seq_one_letter_code
_entity_poly.pdbx_strand_id
1 'polypeptide(L)'
;MVQAFLIMVVIILTPVIIILSAYSLKTVITLTFVHFALITLSFWWELARWLDSALLDILYNSPAHKRINPFFLENTQDDIIVNFVMGSLFVVLPALWFTSMSWAGVTVGNIAQSLANGAKHAQNSGEKGFGASKRAIDTVTKK
;
A
#
# COMPACT_ATOMS: atom_id res chain seq x y z
N MET A 1 -5.92 18.35 -6.30
CA MET A 1 -4.88 19.41 -6.31
C MET A 1 -3.56 18.89 -5.74
N VAL A 2 -3.49 18.50 -4.45
CA VAL A 2 -2.23 18.02 -3.82
C VAL A 2 -1.63 16.76 -4.47
N GLN A 3 -2.46 15.76 -4.84
CA GLN A 3 -1.97 14.54 -5.49
C GLN A 3 -1.28 14.80 -6.83
N ALA A 4 -1.76 15.75 -7.62
CA ALA A 4 -1.16 16.06 -8.91
C ALA A 4 0.27 16.58 -8.72
N PHE A 5 0.51 17.41 -7.71
CA PHE A 5 1.86 17.85 -7.35
C PHE A 5 2.73 16.70 -6.83
N LEU A 6 2.19 15.80 -6.01
CA LEU A 6 2.93 14.62 -5.54
C LEU A 6 3.36 13.72 -6.70
N ILE A 7 2.44 13.41 -7.63
CA ILE A 7 2.74 12.60 -8.81
C ILE A 7 3.77 13.32 -9.70
N MET A 8 3.61 14.62 -9.91
CA MET A 8 4.57 15.43 -10.69
C MET A 8 5.98 15.35 -10.11
N VAL A 9 6.13 15.52 -8.79
CA VAL A 9 7.44 15.40 -8.11
C VAL A 9 8.04 14.03 -8.35
N VAL A 10 7.27 12.95 -8.19
CA VAL A 10 7.78 11.59 -8.41
C VAL A 10 8.17 11.37 -9.88
N ILE A 11 7.38 11.84 -10.85
CA ILE A 11 7.69 11.73 -12.27
C ILE A 11 9.00 12.47 -12.61
N ILE A 12 9.17 13.70 -12.14
CA ILE A 12 10.37 14.50 -12.41
C ILE A 12 11.61 13.87 -11.77
N LEU A 13 11.49 13.30 -10.56
CA LEU A 13 12.60 12.65 -9.86
C LEU A 13 12.93 11.26 -10.42
N THR A 14 11.99 10.60 -11.11
CA THR A 14 12.18 9.24 -11.65
C THR A 14 13.46 9.08 -12.49
N PRO A 15 13.76 9.90 -13.51
CA PRO A 15 14.99 9.75 -14.29
C PRO A 15 16.25 9.91 -13.44
N VAL A 16 16.25 10.86 -12.49
CA VAL A 16 17.38 11.10 -11.58
C VAL A 16 17.62 9.88 -10.68
N ILE A 17 16.57 9.34 -10.08
CA ILE A 17 16.65 8.18 -9.19
C ILE A 17 17.14 6.93 -9.94
N ILE A 18 16.69 6.70 -11.18
CA ILE A 18 17.10 5.54 -11.98
C ILE A 18 18.59 5.60 -12.32
N ILE A 19 19.10 6.78 -12.71
CA ILE A 19 20.52 6.98 -13.02
C ILE A 19 21.37 6.78 -11.75
N LEU A 20 21.01 7.41 -10.64
CA LEU A 20 21.74 7.29 -9.38
C LEU A 20 21.70 5.86 -8.81
N SER A 21 20.65 5.10 -9.12
CA SER A 21 20.52 3.69 -8.75
C SER A 21 21.25 2.74 -9.71
N ALA A 22 21.99 3.22 -10.71
CA ALA A 22 22.62 2.41 -11.74
C ALA A 22 21.64 1.43 -12.41
N TYR A 23 20.42 1.88 -12.72
CA TYR A 23 19.36 1.08 -13.35
C TYR A 23 18.97 -0.20 -12.59
N SER A 24 19.08 -0.19 -11.25
CA SER A 24 18.70 -1.39 -10.48
C SER A 24 17.21 -1.72 -10.65
N LEU A 25 16.92 -3.00 -10.92
CA LEU A 25 15.55 -3.48 -11.09
C LEU A 25 14.71 -3.28 -9.82
N LYS A 26 15.35 -3.42 -8.65
CA LYS A 26 14.72 -3.14 -7.35
C LYS A 26 14.14 -1.72 -7.34
N THR A 27 14.93 -0.71 -7.69
CA THR A 27 14.49 0.69 -7.68
C THR A 27 13.36 0.96 -8.66
N VAL A 28 13.44 0.41 -9.88
CA VAL A 28 12.38 0.56 -10.90
C VAL A 28 11.05 -0.01 -10.39
N ILE A 29 11.08 -1.23 -9.85
CA ILE A 29 9.88 -1.87 -9.28
C ILE A 29 9.32 -1.02 -8.14
N THR A 30 10.19 -0.53 -7.25
CA THR A 30 9.76 0.29 -6.10
C THR A 30 9.08 1.58 -6.56
N LEU A 31 9.63 2.26 -7.57
CA LEU A 31 9.04 3.48 -8.14
C LEU A 31 7.68 3.23 -8.80
N THR A 32 7.49 2.08 -9.45
CA THR A 32 6.19 1.69 -10.03
C THR A 32 5.15 1.49 -8.93
N PHE A 33 5.52 0.85 -7.81
CA PHE A 33 4.64 0.71 -6.66
C PHE A 33 4.29 2.06 -6.02
N VAL A 34 5.25 2.98 -5.92
CA VAL A 34 5.01 4.35 -5.44
C VAL A 34 4.02 5.08 -6.36
N HIS A 35 4.21 5.03 -7.67
CA HIS A 35 3.26 5.61 -8.63
C HIS A 35 1.86 5.01 -8.49
N PHE A 36 1.77 3.68 -8.40
CA PHE A 36 0.50 2.99 -8.21
C PHE A 36 -0.21 3.43 -6.92
N ALA A 37 0.52 3.51 -5.81
CA ALA A 37 -0.02 3.95 -4.54
C ALA A 37 -0.55 5.40 -4.62
N LEU A 38 0.17 6.29 -5.30
CA LEU A 38 -0.23 7.70 -5.47
C LEU A 38 -1.41 7.88 -6.42
N ILE A 39 -1.51 7.11 -7.51
CA ILE A 39 -2.63 7.20 -8.45
C ILE A 39 -3.92 6.72 -7.79
N THR A 40 -3.85 5.61 -7.04
CA THR A 40 -4.97 5.00 -6.32
C THR A 40 -5.51 5.90 -5.20
N LEU A 41 -4.74 6.90 -4.76
CA LEU A 41 -5.20 7.87 -3.77
C LEU A 41 -6.47 8.63 -4.21
N SER A 42 -6.64 8.83 -5.51
CA SER A 42 -7.84 9.47 -6.07
C SER A 42 -9.11 8.72 -5.69
N PHE A 43 -9.09 7.39 -5.77
CA PHE A 43 -10.21 6.55 -5.37
C PHE A 43 -10.60 6.77 -3.90
N TRP A 44 -9.63 6.85 -2.99
CA TRP A 44 -9.91 7.04 -1.56
C TRP A 44 -10.53 8.41 -1.26
N TRP A 45 -10.14 9.44 -1.98
CA TRP A 45 -10.76 10.76 -1.84
C TRP A 45 -12.14 10.84 -2.48
N GLU A 46 -12.37 10.17 -3.61
CA GLU A 46 -13.72 10.04 -4.17
C GLU A 46 -14.62 9.24 -3.23
N LEU A 47 -14.11 8.18 -2.60
CA LEU A 47 -14.83 7.43 -1.58
C LEU A 47 -15.17 8.30 -0.38
N ALA A 48 -14.24 9.12 0.11
CA ALA A 48 -14.50 10.06 1.20
C ALA A 48 -15.62 11.05 0.86
N ARG A 49 -15.58 11.63 -0.35
CA ARG A 49 -16.59 12.58 -0.84
C ARG A 49 -17.95 11.94 -1.07
N TRP A 50 -17.96 10.70 -1.55
CA TRP A 50 -19.18 9.92 -1.69
C TRP A 50 -19.80 9.62 -0.33
N LEU A 51 -18.98 9.18 0.63
CA LEU A 51 -19.43 8.88 1.99
C LEU A 51 -20.01 10.13 2.67
N ASP A 52 -19.43 11.31 2.42
CA ASP A 52 -19.95 12.61 2.88
C ASP A 52 -21.35 12.89 2.36
N SER A 53 -21.53 12.77 1.04
CA SER A 53 -22.82 12.98 0.41
C SER A 53 -23.85 11.95 0.89
N ALA A 54 -23.45 10.69 1.04
CA ALA A 54 -24.32 9.61 1.50
C ALA A 54 -24.76 9.80 2.97
N LEU A 55 -23.85 10.23 3.84
CA LEU A 55 -24.16 10.43 5.26
C LEU A 55 -25.10 11.62 5.46
N LEU A 56 -24.86 12.72 4.75
CA LEU A 56 -25.77 13.88 4.75
C LEU A 56 -27.16 13.53 4.21
N ASP A 57 -27.24 12.73 3.15
CA ASP A 57 -28.53 12.25 2.61
C ASP A 57 -29.27 11.39 3.64
N ILE A 58 -28.60 10.45 4.32
CA ILE A 58 -29.22 9.64 5.37
C ILE A 58 -29.70 10.51 6.55
N LEU A 59 -28.91 11.51 6.95
CA LEU A 59 -29.19 12.34 8.12
C LEU A 59 -30.35 13.31 7.87
N TYR A 60 -30.40 13.95 6.70
CA TYR A 60 -31.36 15.00 6.39
C TYR A 60 -32.54 14.57 5.51
N ASN A 61 -32.48 13.41 4.87
CA ASN A 61 -33.54 12.87 4.02
C ASN A 61 -34.30 11.69 4.67
N SER A 62 -34.15 11.50 5.98
CA SER A 62 -34.84 10.48 6.79
C SER A 62 -36.21 10.95 7.30
N PRO A 63 -37.26 10.09 7.29
CA PRO A 63 -38.58 10.39 7.86
C PRO A 63 -38.59 10.79 9.36
N ALA A 64 -37.50 10.52 10.08
CA ALA A 64 -37.31 10.90 11.48
C ALA A 64 -36.91 12.37 11.67
N HIS A 65 -36.37 13.04 10.64
CA HIS A 65 -35.99 14.45 10.64
C HIS A 65 -37.14 15.30 10.07
N LYS A 66 -38.29 15.29 10.74
CA LYS A 66 -39.43 16.15 10.35
C LYS A 66 -39.00 17.62 10.40
N ARG A 67 -39.27 18.33 9.30
CA ARG A 67 -39.02 19.75 8.99
C ARG A 67 -39.43 20.81 10.03
N ILE A 68 -39.87 20.45 11.23
CA ILE A 68 -40.23 21.38 12.29
C ILE A 68 -39.65 20.86 13.62
N ASN A 69 -38.39 21.23 13.89
CA ASN A 69 -37.83 21.21 15.23
C ASN A 69 -37.82 22.67 15.75
N PRO A 70 -38.65 23.05 16.74
CA PRO A 70 -38.73 24.44 17.24
C PRO A 70 -37.44 24.91 17.92
N PHE A 71 -36.53 23.99 18.26
CA PHE A 71 -35.24 24.30 18.86
C PHE A 71 -34.13 24.15 17.82
N PHE A 72 -33.92 25.22 17.06
CA PHE A 72 -32.79 25.45 16.15
C PHE A 72 -31.40 25.42 16.84
N LEU A 73 -31.33 25.04 18.12
CA LEU A 73 -30.15 25.12 19.00
C LEU A 73 -29.69 23.76 19.53
N GLU A 74 -30.43 22.67 19.29
CA GLU A 74 -30.15 21.36 19.88
C GLU A 74 -29.18 20.50 19.06
N ASN A 75 -28.97 20.81 17.78
CA ASN A 75 -28.12 20.02 16.86
C ASN A 75 -26.72 20.61 16.61
N THR A 76 -26.35 21.71 17.29
CA THR A 76 -25.08 22.41 17.04
C THR A 76 -23.85 21.55 17.40
N GLN A 77 -23.96 20.68 18.40
CA GLN A 77 -22.87 19.75 18.75
C GLN A 77 -22.74 18.62 17.74
N ASP A 78 -23.87 18.04 17.30
CA ASP A 78 -23.88 16.94 16.34
C ASP A 78 -23.39 17.40 14.96
N ASP A 79 -23.70 18.63 14.54
CA ASP A 79 -23.21 19.20 13.29
C ASP A 79 -21.68 19.44 13.30
N ILE A 80 -21.11 19.86 14.43
CA ILE A 80 -19.66 20.00 14.58
C ILE A 80 -18.97 18.62 14.53
N ILE A 81 -19.56 17.61 15.16
CA ILE A 81 -19.01 16.24 15.19
C ILE A 81 -19.06 15.62 13.79
N VAL A 82 -20.18 15.74 13.07
CA VAL A 82 -20.32 15.19 11.72
C VAL A 82 -19.32 15.88 10.78
N ASN A 83 -19.23 17.21 10.76
CA ASN A 83 -18.26 17.92 9.93
C ASN A 83 -16.81 17.54 10.25
N PHE A 84 -16.48 17.31 11.53
CA PHE A 84 -15.16 16.82 11.92
C PHE A 84 -14.89 15.40 11.41
N VAL A 85 -15.82 14.47 11.57
CA VAL A 85 -15.69 13.10 11.07
C VAL A 85 -15.55 13.11 9.54
N MET A 86 -16.37 13.91 8.85
CA MET A 86 -16.34 14.02 7.39
C MET A 86 -15.02 14.60 6.88
N GLY A 87 -14.51 15.65 7.54
CA GLY A 87 -13.18 16.18 7.26
C GLY A 87 -12.05 15.17 7.54
N SER A 88 -12.17 14.39 8.62
CA SER A 88 -11.16 13.40 9.03
C SER A 88 -10.99 12.27 8.01
N LEU A 89 -12.05 11.87 7.30
CA LEU A 89 -12.03 10.79 6.32
C LEU A 89 -11.09 11.07 5.14
N PHE A 90 -10.89 12.35 4.79
CA PHE A 90 -9.92 12.76 3.76
C PHE A 90 -8.46 12.52 4.16
N VAL A 91 -8.18 12.26 5.44
CA VAL A 91 -6.85 11.92 5.96
C VAL A 91 -6.78 10.45 6.36
N VAL A 92 -7.78 9.95 7.09
CA VAL A 92 -7.79 8.58 7.62
C VAL A 92 -7.81 7.54 6.49
N LEU A 93 -8.63 7.71 5.46
CA LEU A 93 -8.71 6.75 4.35
C LEU A 93 -7.39 6.65 3.57
N PRO A 94 -6.78 7.77 3.13
CA PRO A 94 -5.40 7.77 2.64
C PRO A 94 -4.36 7.14 3.57
N ALA A 95 -4.41 7.45 4.86
CA ALA A 95 -3.44 6.93 5.82
C ALA A 95 -3.55 5.40 5.97
N LEU A 96 -4.77 4.87 6.01
CA LEU A 96 -5.02 3.42 6.00
C LEU A 96 -4.48 2.77 4.73
N TRP A 97 -4.69 3.41 3.57
CA TRP A 97 -4.14 2.93 2.31
C TRP A 97 -2.62 2.83 2.33
N PHE A 98 -1.92 3.91 2.69
CA PHE A 98 -0.45 3.90 2.74
C PHE A 98 0.10 2.92 3.77
N THR A 99 -0.55 2.81 4.94
CA THR A 99 -0.19 1.83 5.97
C THR A 99 -0.32 0.40 5.44
N SER A 100 -1.42 0.11 4.73
CA SER A 100 -1.64 -1.20 4.12
C SER A 100 -0.59 -1.52 3.05
N MET A 101 -0.18 -0.54 2.25
CA MET A 101 0.87 -0.69 1.25
C MET A 101 2.23 -0.94 1.88
N SER A 102 2.56 -0.25 2.98
CA SER A 102 3.79 -0.52 3.75
C SER A 102 3.80 -1.95 4.30
N TRP A 103 2.67 -2.41 4.87
CA TRP A 103 2.57 -3.76 5.40
C TRP A 103 2.63 -4.85 4.31
N ALA A 104 1.97 -4.61 3.17
CA ALA A 104 2.05 -5.48 2.00
C ALA A 104 3.50 -5.58 1.48
N GLY A 105 4.22 -4.45 1.41
CA GLY A 105 5.63 -4.41 1.01
C GLY A 105 6.54 -5.27 1.92
N VAL A 106 6.36 -5.18 3.25
CA VAL A 106 7.10 -6.03 4.20
C VAL A 106 6.79 -7.51 3.98
N THR A 107 5.52 -7.84 3.78
CA THR A 107 5.08 -9.23 3.58
C THR A 107 5.66 -9.83 2.30
N VAL A 108 5.61 -9.10 1.18
CA VAL A 108 6.21 -9.52 -0.09
C VAL A 108 7.73 -9.69 0.05
N GLY A 109 8.39 -8.78 0.78
CA GLY A 109 9.82 -8.89 1.08
C GLY A 109 10.17 -10.18 1.84
N ASN A 110 9.39 -10.52 2.86
CA ASN A 110 9.57 -11.76 3.64
C ASN A 110 9.36 -13.02 2.80
N ILE A 111 8.37 -13.02 1.90
CA ILE A 111 8.12 -14.13 0.98
C ILE A 111 9.31 -14.29 0.01
N ALA A 112 9.78 -13.20 -0.59
CA ALA A 112 10.93 -13.23 -1.50
C ALA A 112 12.20 -13.74 -0.79
N GLN A 113 12.44 -13.32 0.44
CA GLN A 113 13.57 -13.80 1.25
C GLN A 113 13.44 -15.29 1.58
N SER A 114 12.25 -15.76 1.90
CA SER A 114 11.97 -17.17 2.19
C SER A 114 12.21 -18.04 0.95
N LEU A 115 11.79 -17.58 -0.23
CA LEU A 115 12.04 -18.25 -1.50
C LEU A 115 13.54 -18.30 -1.82
N ALA A 116 14.25 -17.19 -1.66
CA ALA A 116 15.70 -17.14 -1.86
C ALA A 116 16.44 -18.09 -0.91
N ASN A 117 16.02 -18.18 0.35
CA ASN A 117 16.58 -19.10 1.33
C ASN A 117 16.28 -20.57 0.96
N GLY A 118 15.06 -20.87 0.52
CA GLY A 118 14.68 -22.20 0.04
C GLY A 118 15.51 -22.64 -1.16
N ALA A 119 15.70 -21.75 -2.14
CA ALA A 119 16.55 -22.00 -3.31
C ALA A 119 18.01 -22.28 -2.91
N LYS A 120 18.57 -21.48 -1.99
CA LYS A 120 19.91 -21.74 -1.43
C LYS A 120 20.00 -23.08 -0.70
N HIS A 121 18.96 -23.45 0.04
CA HIS A 121 18.93 -24.73 0.74
C HIS A 121 18.91 -25.93 -0.24
N ALA A 122 18.15 -25.81 -1.33
CA ALA A 122 18.13 -26.78 -2.41
C ALA A 122 19.50 -26.88 -3.11
N GLN A 123 20.12 -25.73 -3.42
CA GLN A 123 21.47 -25.69 -4.00
C GLN A 123 22.50 -26.38 -3.08
N ASN A 124 22.54 -26.00 -1.80
CA ASN A 124 23.47 -26.58 -0.83
C ASN A 124 23.26 -28.09 -0.66
N SER A 125 22.00 -28.56 -0.71
CA SER A 125 21.69 -29.99 -0.65
C SER A 125 22.14 -30.73 -1.91
N GLY A 126 21.98 -30.12 -3.08
CA GLY A 126 22.52 -30.62 -4.34
C GLY A 126 24.05 -30.69 -4.34
N GLU A 127 24.74 -29.65 -3.85
CA GLU A 127 26.20 -29.64 -3.72
C GLU A 127 26.71 -30.73 -2.77
N LYS A 128 26.03 -30.94 -1.62
CA LYS A 128 26.35 -32.04 -0.70
C LYS A 128 26.11 -33.41 -1.33
N GLY A 129 25.00 -33.59 -2.05
CA GLY A 129 24.67 -34.84 -2.76
C GLY A 129 25.69 -35.16 -3.85
N PHE A 130 25.99 -34.19 -4.71
CA PHE A 130 27.01 -34.33 -5.75
C PHE A 130 28.40 -34.56 -5.15
N GLY A 131 28.74 -33.87 -4.06
CA GLY A 131 29.99 -34.09 -3.32
C GLY A 131 30.11 -35.49 -2.74
N ALA A 132 29.01 -36.06 -2.22
CA ALA A 132 28.98 -37.45 -1.75
C ALA A 132 29.14 -38.45 -2.91
N SER A 133 28.43 -38.24 -4.03
CA SER A 133 28.57 -39.07 -5.24
C SER A 133 29.98 -39.01 -5.83
N LYS A 134 30.59 -37.82 -5.90
CA LYS A 134 31.96 -37.65 -6.39
C LYS A 134 32.96 -38.38 -5.50
N ARG A 135 32.84 -38.26 -4.17
CA ARG A 135 33.70 -39.01 -3.23
C ARG A 135 33.53 -40.52 -3.37
N ALA A 136 32.31 -41.00 -3.59
CA ALA A 136 32.04 -42.41 -3.82
C ALA A 136 32.72 -42.91 -5.11
N ILE A 137 32.60 -42.16 -6.21
CA ILE A 137 33.27 -42.47 -7.49
C ILE A 137 34.79 -42.46 -7.32
N ASP A 138 35.35 -41.45 -6.69
CA ASP A 138 36.80 -41.35 -6.45
C ASP A 138 37.34 -42.52 -5.61
N THR A 139 36.52 -43.05 -4.69
CA THR A 139 36.87 -44.23 -3.87
C THR A 139 36.87 -45.52 -4.70
N VAL A 140 35.91 -45.67 -5.62
CA VAL A 140 35.82 -46.83 -6.51
C VAL A 140 36.92 -46.82 -7.57
N THR A 141 37.27 -45.65 -8.09
CA THR A 141 38.25 -45.50 -9.17
C THR A 141 39.71 -45.53 -8.68
N LYS A 142 39.95 -45.39 -7.37
CA LYS A 142 41.27 -45.51 -6.73
C LYS A 142 41.63 -46.94 -6.27
N LYS A 143 40.75 -47.92 -6.46
CA LYS A 143 41.06 -49.35 -6.33
C LYS A 143 41.46 -49.93 -7.67
#